data_AF-A0A9J7KV21-F1
#
_entry.id   AF-A0A9J7KV21-F1
#
_cell.length_a   1.000
_cell.length_b   1.000
_cell.length_c   1.000
_cell.angle_alpha   90.00
_cell.angle_beta   90.00
_cell.angle_gamma   90.00
#
_symmetry.space_group_name_H-M   'P 1'
#
loop_
_entity.id
_entity.type
_entity.pdbx_description
1 polymer ?
#
loop_
_entity_poly.entity_id
_entity_poly.type
_entity_poly.pdbx_seq_one_letter_code
_entity_poly.pdbx_strand_id
1 'polypeptide(L)'
;MKLLVLFVFVGIAAAKICQDDSECDPDECCTRGNLLLIRECFRYAQVDEDCHTGDYSLVGYCPCAAGLYCEDAGNSGFVDFFAGDGWCKPVPADQIPA
;
A
#
# COMPACT_ATOMS: atom_id res chain seq x y z
N MET A 1 9.10 -43.28 17.02
CA MET A 1 8.80 -41.88 17.39
C MET A 1 8.48 -41.12 16.10
N LYS A 2 7.25 -40.63 15.95
CA LYS A 2 6.75 -39.94 14.75
C LYS A 2 7.31 -38.52 14.71
N LEU A 3 8.16 -38.20 13.73
CA LEU A 3 8.51 -36.81 13.41
C LEU A 3 7.35 -36.21 12.61
N LEU A 4 6.52 -35.40 13.29
CA LEU A 4 5.55 -34.52 12.63
C LEU A 4 6.31 -33.27 12.20
N VAL A 5 6.70 -33.22 10.92
CA VAL A 5 7.23 -32.00 10.30
C VAL A 5 6.02 -31.14 9.91
N LEU A 6 5.64 -30.23 10.81
CA LEU A 6 4.70 -29.15 10.52
C LEU A 6 5.44 -28.10 9.68
N PHE A 7 5.38 -28.24 8.36
CA PHE A 7 5.71 -27.15 7.44
C PHE A 7 4.58 -26.11 7.51
N VAL A 8 4.76 -25.11 8.38
CA VAL A 8 3.99 -23.87 8.30
C VAL A 8 4.55 -23.10 7.11
N PHE A 9 3.91 -23.25 5.95
CA PHE A 9 4.13 -22.37 4.82
C PHE A 9 3.58 -21.00 5.21
N VAL A 10 4.42 -20.15 5.79
CA VAL A 10 4.18 -18.71 5.79
C VAL A 10 4.26 -18.32 4.31
N GLY A 11 3.10 -18.09 3.68
CA GLY A 11 3.03 -17.63 2.30
C GLY A 11 3.80 -16.33 2.21
N ILE A 12 5.03 -16.40 1.69
CA ILE A 12 5.75 -15.23 1.25
C ILE A 12 4.98 -14.78 0.01
N ALA A 13 4.13 -13.76 0.14
CA ALA A 13 3.54 -13.11 -1.01
C ALA A 13 4.72 -12.60 -1.85
N ALA A 14 5.05 -13.32 -2.92
CA ALA A 14 6.08 -12.90 -3.84
C ALA A 14 5.59 -11.60 -4.46
N ALA A 15 6.28 -10.50 -4.17
CA ALA A 15 5.97 -9.20 -4.73
C ALA A 15 5.96 -9.34 -6.26
N LYS A 16 4.78 -9.18 -6.86
CA LYS A 16 4.60 -9.34 -8.30
C LYS A 16 5.12 -8.08 -8.97
N ILE A 17 6.15 -8.20 -9.80
CA ILE A 17 6.67 -7.07 -10.55
C ILE A 17 5.59 -6.61 -11.54
N CYS A 18 5.33 -5.31 -11.58
CA CYS A 18 4.32 -4.68 -12.43
C CYS A 18 4.92 -3.47 -13.15
N GLN A 19 4.38 -3.10 -14.31
CA GLN A 19 4.63 -1.78 -14.90
C GLN A 19 3.47 -0.81 -14.64
N ASP A 20 2.26 -1.34 -14.55
CA ASP A 20 1.02 -0.59 -14.39
C ASP A 20 0.04 -1.32 -13.45
N ASP A 21 -0.91 -0.58 -12.86
CA ASP A 21 -1.91 -1.10 -11.91
C ASP A 21 -2.77 -2.22 -12.53
N SER A 22 -2.97 -2.19 -13.84
CA SER A 22 -3.72 -3.23 -14.57
C SER A 22 -3.10 -4.63 -14.53
N GLU A 23 -1.83 -4.74 -14.15
CA GLU A 23 -1.14 -6.01 -13.95
C GLU A 23 -1.31 -6.57 -12.54
N CYS A 24 -1.82 -5.77 -11.61
CA CYS A 24 -2.04 -6.14 -10.22
C CYS A 24 -3.47 -6.66 -10.00
N ASP A 25 -3.68 -7.32 -8.86
CA ASP A 25 -5.03 -7.72 -8.46
C ASP A 25 -5.90 -6.47 -8.18
N PRO A 26 -7.24 -6.56 -8.28
CA PRO A 26 -8.13 -5.40 -8.16
C PRO A 26 -8.10 -4.71 -6.77
N ASP A 27 -7.49 -5.34 -5.77
CA ASP A 27 -7.23 -4.81 -4.43
C ASP A 27 -5.76 -4.38 -4.21
N GLU A 28 -4.99 -4.26 -5.30
CA GLU A 28 -3.58 -3.91 -5.31
C GLU A 28 -3.28 -2.73 -6.24
N CYS A 29 -2.16 -2.04 -5.97
CA CYS A 29 -1.61 -0.99 -6.81
C CYS A 29 -0.15 -1.28 -7.16
N CYS A 30 0.29 -0.72 -8.29
CA CYS A 30 1.65 -0.86 -8.79
C CYS A 30 2.56 0.28 -8.31
N THR A 31 3.22 0.07 -7.18
CA THR A 31 4.09 1.08 -6.56
C THR A 31 5.54 0.62 -6.45
N ARG A 32 6.46 1.52 -6.09
CA ARG A 32 7.89 1.17 -6.00
C ARG A 32 8.15 0.26 -4.81
N GLY A 33 8.73 -0.91 -5.07
CA GLY A 33 9.14 -1.83 -4.01
C GLY A 33 10.40 -1.36 -3.27
N ASN A 34 10.81 -2.17 -2.29
CA ASN A 34 12.03 -1.94 -1.49
C ASN A 34 13.31 -1.84 -2.33
N LEU A 35 13.32 -2.47 -3.51
CA LEU A 35 14.36 -2.27 -4.52
C LEU A 35 13.91 -1.12 -5.42
N LEU A 36 14.23 0.13 -5.06
CA LEU A 36 13.87 1.43 -5.67
C LEU A 36 13.86 1.54 -7.22
N LEU A 37 14.31 0.52 -7.93
CA LEU A 37 14.37 0.35 -9.38
C LEU A 37 13.24 -0.52 -9.95
N ILE A 38 12.47 -1.21 -9.12
CA ILE A 38 11.44 -2.17 -9.52
C ILE A 38 10.10 -1.75 -8.91
N ARG A 39 9.05 -1.73 -9.73
CA ARG A 39 7.68 -1.57 -9.28
C ARG A 39 7.08 -2.95 -9.00
N GLU A 40 6.37 -3.06 -7.91
CA GLU A 40 5.73 -4.29 -7.46
C GLU A 40 4.29 -4.00 -7.05
N CYS A 41 3.42 -5.00 -7.18
CA CYS A 41 2.06 -4.92 -6.71
C CYS A 41 2.05 -4.99 -5.18
N PHE A 42 1.46 -3.98 -4.56
CA PHE A 42 1.19 -3.91 -3.14
C PHE A 42 -0.30 -3.74 -2.91
N ARG A 43 -0.80 -4.22 -1.78
CA ARG A 43 -2.21 -4.02 -1.43
C ARG A 43 -2.48 -2.55 -1.16
N TYR A 44 -3.70 -2.11 -1.48
CA TYR A 44 -4.16 -0.80 -1.05
C TYR A 44 -4.12 -0.66 0.47
N ALA A 45 -3.73 0.53 0.93
CA ALA A 45 -3.59 0.84 2.34
C ALA A 45 -4.96 0.79 3.05
N GLN A 46 -5.01 0.08 4.16
CA GLN A 46 -6.20 -0.10 5.00
C GLN A 46 -6.29 1.00 6.06
N VAL A 47 -7.36 1.00 6.85
CA VAL A 47 -7.58 1.98 7.92
C VAL A 47 -6.36 2.07 8.85
N ASP A 48 -5.94 3.29 9.13
CA ASP A 48 -4.77 3.65 9.94
C ASP A 48 -3.40 3.19 9.40
N GLU A 49 -3.35 2.67 8.17
CA GLU A 49 -2.08 2.41 7.47
C GLU A 49 -1.58 3.68 6.75
N ASP A 50 -0.26 3.74 6.56
CA ASP A 50 0.41 4.84 5.88
C ASP A 50 -0.03 4.92 4.42
N CYS A 51 -0.37 6.13 3.99
CA CYS A 51 -0.81 6.42 2.62
C CYS A 51 -0.05 7.59 2.02
N HIS A 52 -0.10 7.66 0.69
CA HIS A 52 0.53 8.73 -0.07
C HIS A 52 -0.46 9.26 -1.12
N THR A 53 -0.48 10.58 -1.29
CA THR A 53 -1.34 11.32 -2.22
C THR A 53 -0.60 11.83 -3.46
N GLY A 54 0.72 11.62 -3.56
CA GLY A 54 1.54 12.03 -4.70
C GLY A 54 2.11 10.88 -5.55
N ASP A 55 2.75 11.25 -6.67
CA ASP A 55 3.44 10.31 -7.57
C ASP A 55 4.92 10.06 -7.19
N TYR A 56 5.38 10.62 -6.06
CA TYR A 56 6.81 10.84 -5.82
C TYR A 56 7.36 10.24 -4.52
N SER A 57 6.61 9.40 -3.78
CA SER A 57 7.20 8.73 -2.62
C SER A 57 8.33 7.79 -3.05
N LEU A 58 9.47 7.90 -2.37
CA LEU A 58 10.61 7.00 -2.57
C LEU A 58 10.29 5.61 -2.03
N VAL A 59 9.47 5.58 -0.99
CA VAL A 59 8.90 4.38 -0.38
C VAL A 59 7.54 4.21 -1.02
N GLY A 60 7.39 3.22 -1.92
CA GLY A 60 6.16 3.07 -2.68
C GLY A 60 5.01 2.68 -1.75
N TYR A 61 4.17 3.64 -1.41
CA TYR A 61 2.91 3.40 -0.72
C TYR A 61 1.80 3.35 -1.77
N CYS A 62 0.85 2.46 -1.58
CA CYS A 62 -0.38 2.47 -2.35
C CYS A 62 -1.35 3.53 -1.83
N PRO A 63 -2.28 4.02 -2.66
CA PRO A 63 -3.37 4.82 -2.15
C PRO A 63 -4.25 3.98 -1.22
N CYS A 64 -5.14 4.65 -0.49
CA CYS A 64 -6.06 3.96 0.40
C CYS A 64 -7.07 3.10 -0.38
N ALA A 65 -7.51 2.01 0.26
CA ALA A 65 -8.55 1.15 -0.29
C ALA A 65 -9.87 1.89 -0.50
N ALA A 66 -10.76 1.32 -1.33
CA ALA A 66 -12.05 1.93 -1.62
C ALA A 66 -12.85 2.24 -0.34
N GLY A 67 -13.39 3.45 -0.25
CA GLY A 67 -14.12 3.92 0.93
C GLY A 67 -13.24 4.54 2.02
N LEU A 68 -11.94 4.67 1.78
CA LEU A 68 -10.98 5.36 2.63
C LEU A 68 -10.40 6.58 1.89
N TYR A 69 -10.00 7.62 2.64
CA TYR A 69 -9.25 8.75 2.14
C TYR A 69 -7.94 8.89 2.91
N CYS A 70 -6.90 9.41 2.26
CA CYS A 70 -5.63 9.67 2.91
C CYS A 70 -5.70 11.02 3.64
N GLU A 71 -5.64 10.99 4.97
CA GLU A 71 -5.60 12.19 5.79
C GLU A 71 -4.14 12.60 6.02
N ASP A 72 -3.76 13.76 5.46
CA ASP A 72 -2.41 14.34 5.59
C ASP A 72 -2.04 14.51 7.08
N ALA A 73 -0.89 13.96 7.47
CA ALA A 73 -0.36 14.04 8.82
C ALA A 73 0.20 15.43 9.18
N GLY A 74 0.21 16.38 8.24
CA GLY A 74 0.79 17.71 8.40
C GLY A 74 2.31 17.68 8.45
N ASN A 75 2.90 16.66 7.83
CA ASN A 75 4.34 16.51 7.71
C ASN A 75 4.88 17.51 6.68
N SER A 76 6.16 17.86 6.81
CA SER A 76 6.83 18.66 5.77
C SER A 76 7.13 17.77 4.56
N GLY A 77 7.02 18.28 3.33
CA GLY A 77 7.26 17.53 2.07
C GLY A 77 8.54 16.68 1.97
N PHE A 78 9.55 16.92 2.81
CA PHE A 78 10.73 16.07 2.92
C PHE A 78 10.48 14.77 3.71
N VAL A 79 9.63 14.82 4.73
CA VAL A 79 9.22 13.66 5.54
C VAL A 79 8.21 12.83 4.75
N ASP A 80 7.27 13.49 4.07
CA ASP A 80 6.30 12.89 3.15
C ASP A 80 6.95 11.97 2.10
N PHE A 81 8.09 12.42 1.58
CA PHE A 81 8.89 11.68 0.62
C PHE A 81 9.42 10.33 1.13
N PHE A 82 9.64 10.18 2.44
CA PHE A 82 10.19 8.97 3.07
C PHE A 82 9.19 8.18 3.92
N ALA A 83 8.18 8.82 4.50
CA ALA A 83 7.31 8.22 5.51
C ALA A 83 5.86 8.04 5.06
N GLY A 84 5.46 8.62 3.93
CA GLY A 84 4.06 8.73 3.54
C GLY A 84 3.48 10.10 3.92
N ASP A 85 2.43 10.52 3.22
CA ASP A 85 1.79 11.82 3.41
C ASP A 85 0.86 11.81 4.62
N GLY A 86 0.35 10.63 5.01
CA GLY A 86 -0.74 10.56 5.97
C GLY A 86 -1.16 9.15 6.34
N TRP A 87 -2.38 9.07 6.90
CA TRP A 87 -2.99 7.83 7.36
C TRP A 87 -4.34 7.63 6.69
N CYS A 88 -4.68 6.41 6.30
CA CYS A 88 -5.99 6.14 5.72
C CYS A 88 -7.09 6.24 6.77
N LYS A 89 -8.09 7.07 6.50
CA LYS A 89 -9.29 7.24 7.32
C LYS A 89 -10.54 6.85 6.54
N PRO A 90 -11.59 6.35 7.21
CA PRO A 90 -12.86 6.08 6.54
C PRO A 90 -13.45 7.35 5.95
N VAL A 91 -13.89 7.29 4.69
CA VAL A 91 -14.59 8.40 4.04
C VAL A 91 -15.85 8.73 4.86
N PRO A 92 -16.04 9.99 5.29
CA PRO A 92 -17.25 10.41 5.98
C PRO A 92 -18.50 10.05 5.16
N ALA A 93 -19.54 9.54 5.82
CA ALA A 93 -20.74 9.02 5.15
C ALA A 93 -21.47 10.07 4.27
N ASP A 94 -21.22 11.35 4.52
CA ASP A 94 -21.69 12.51 3.75
C ASP A 94 -20.94 12.74 2.43
N GLN A 95 -19.83 12.03 2.18
CA GLN A 95 -19.00 12.16 0.97
C GLN A 95 -18.99 10.92 0.07
N ILE A 96 -19.80 9.90 0.38
CA ILE A 96 -19.96 8.73 -0.50
C ILE A 96 -20.83 9.17 -1.69
N PRO A 97 -20.31 9.19 -2.93
CA PRO A 97 -21.12 9.53 -4.09
C PRO A 97 -22.26 8.51 -4.22
N ALA A 98 -23.48 9.03 -4.36
CA ALA A 98 -24.73 8.25 -4.45
C ALA A 98 -24.82 7.37 -5.70
#